data_AF-A0A0F8XH70-F1
#
_entry.id   AF-A0A0F8XH70-F1
#
_cell.length_a   1.000
_cell.length_b   1.000
_cell.length_c   1.000
_cell.angle_alpha   90.00
_cell.angle_beta   90.00
_cell.angle_gamma   90.00
#
_symmetry.space_group_name_H-M   'P 1'
#
loop_
_entity.id
_entity.type
_entity.pdbx_description
1 polymer ?
#
loop_
_entity_poly.entity_id
_entity_poly.type
_entity_poly.pdbx_seq_one_letter_code
_entity_poly.pdbx_strand_id
1 'polypeptide(L)'
;VAVVQTAGDLANWHPHVHALVSRGGWTRDWKWVPLAYVDEHAAELLYRHKVMRMLQEEGLLTEERTELLNPAEFLARVIMHVPEPRRHLVRYYGTYSNVSRGKRRRQDEADIGAAPRDIEHATLGPARK
;
A
#
# COMPACT_ATOMS: atom_id res chain seq x y z
N VAL A 1 5.48 -1.35 -14.44
CA VAL A 1 4.76 -0.92 -15.66
C VAL A 1 3.61 -0.05 -15.24
N ALA A 2 3.37 1.09 -15.89
CA ALA A 2 2.22 1.95 -15.63
C ALA A 2 1.51 2.27 -16.96
N VAL A 3 0.18 2.34 -16.92
CA VAL A 3 -0.68 2.62 -18.07
C VAL A 3 -1.66 3.72 -17.68
N VAL A 4 -1.75 4.76 -18.50
CA VAL A 4 -2.72 5.85 -18.34
C VAL A 4 -4.01 5.47 -19.03
N GLN A 5 -5.14 5.73 -18.39
CA GLN A 5 -6.47 5.55 -18.93
C GLN A 5 -7.30 6.81 -18.69
N THR A 6 -8.11 7.23 -19.66
CA THR A 6 -8.84 8.51 -19.61
C THR A 6 -10.33 8.37 -19.28
N ALA A 7 -10.89 7.17 -19.43
CA ALA A 7 -12.31 6.90 -19.25
C ALA A 7 -12.56 5.81 -18.20
N GLY A 8 -13.61 6.00 -17.40
CA GLY A 8 -14.11 5.00 -16.44
C GLY A 8 -15.00 3.95 -17.09
N ASP A 9 -15.56 3.04 -16.28
CA ASP A 9 -16.38 1.92 -16.78
C ASP A 9 -17.66 2.37 -17.50
N LEU A 10 -18.15 3.57 -17.19
CA LEU A 10 -19.31 4.18 -17.85
C LEU A 10 -18.91 5.15 -18.98
N ALA A 11 -17.67 5.05 -19.47
CA ALA A 11 -17.07 5.95 -20.47
C ALA A 11 -17.07 7.44 -20.08
N ASN A 12 -17.29 7.76 -18.80
CA ASN A 12 -17.18 9.10 -18.26
C ASN A 12 -15.70 9.52 -18.15
N TRP A 13 -15.43 10.83 -18.27
CA TRP A 13 -14.10 11.39 -18.05
C TRP A 13 -13.62 11.04 -16.64
N HIS A 14 -12.57 10.23 -16.56
CA HIS A 14 -12.00 9.69 -15.32
C HIS A 14 -10.55 9.28 -15.57
N PRO A 15 -9.62 10.25 -15.70
CA PRO A 15 -8.21 9.97 -15.93
C PRO A 15 -7.56 9.27 -14.72
N HIS A 16 -7.12 8.04 -14.90
CA HIS A 16 -6.47 7.24 -13.85
C HIS A 16 -5.29 6.45 -14.40
N VAL A 17 -4.47 5.91 -13.49
CA VAL A 17 -3.29 5.12 -13.84
C VAL A 17 -3.41 3.73 -13.24
N HIS A 18 -3.19 2.71 -14.05
CA HIS A 18 -2.97 1.34 -13.61
C HIS A 18 -1.48 1.06 -13.55
N ALA A 19 -0.97 0.69 -12.38
CA ALA A 19 0.44 0.38 -12.19
C ALA A 19 0.64 -1.04 -11.65
N LEU A 20 1.49 -1.81 -12.34
CA LEU A 20 2.10 -3.02 -11.82
C LEU A 20 3.44 -2.65 -11.20
N VAL A 21 3.49 -2.74 -9.88
CA VAL A 21 4.65 -2.42 -9.04
C VAL A 21 5.15 -3.67 -8.35
N SER A 22 6.46 -3.74 -8.14
CA SER A 22 7.07 -4.81 -7.37
C SER A 22 6.64 -4.73 -5.91
N ARG A 23 6.45 -5.88 -5.25
CA ARG A 23 5.98 -5.93 -3.85
C ARG A 23 7.11 -5.72 -2.85
N GLY A 24 7.79 -4.59 -2.98
CA GLY A 24 9.01 -4.29 -2.27
C GLY A 24 9.98 -3.52 -3.17
N GLY A 25 11.12 -3.20 -2.58
CA GLY A 25 12.19 -2.50 -3.27
C GLY A 25 13.55 -2.96 -2.79
N TRP A 26 14.58 -2.53 -3.49
CA TRP A 26 15.96 -2.78 -3.12
C TRP A 26 16.47 -1.62 -2.26
N THR A 27 17.22 -1.94 -1.20
CA THR A 27 18.04 -0.95 -0.51
C THR A 27 19.24 -0.55 -1.37
N ARG A 28 19.93 0.53 -0.98
CA ARG A 28 21.21 0.93 -1.61
C ARG A 28 22.28 -0.16 -1.54
N ASP A 29 22.19 -1.01 -0.52
CA ASP A 29 23.11 -2.14 -0.30
C ASP A 29 22.63 -3.44 -0.98
N TRP A 30 21.76 -3.32 -2.00
CA TRP A 30 21.24 -4.46 -2.78
C TRP A 30 20.56 -5.54 -1.95
N LYS A 31 19.92 -5.16 -0.84
CA LYS A 31 19.04 -6.07 -0.09
C LYS A 31 17.59 -5.85 -0.50
N TRP A 32 16.89 -6.93 -0.83
CA TRP A 32 15.45 -6.87 -1.10
C TRP A 32 14.67 -6.66 0.20
N VAL A 33 13.82 -5.63 0.23
CA VAL A 33 12.91 -5.35 1.35
C VAL A 33 11.47 -5.55 0.87
N PRO A 34 10.76 -6.59 1.37
CA PRO A 34 9.40 -6.85 0.96
C PRO A 34 8.44 -5.82 1.58
N LEU A 35 7.49 -5.34 0.78
CA LEU A 35 6.40 -4.49 1.26
C LEU A 35 5.16 -5.36 1.52
N ALA A 36 4.99 -5.81 2.76
CA ALA A 36 3.94 -6.75 3.12
C ALA A 36 2.53 -6.17 2.98
N TYR A 37 2.39 -4.85 3.13
CA TYR A 37 1.11 -4.14 3.04
C TYR A 37 1.35 -2.72 2.56
N VAL A 38 0.45 -2.22 1.74
CA VAL A 38 0.36 -0.81 1.38
C VAL A 38 -0.86 -0.26 2.11
N ASP A 39 -0.65 0.75 2.94
CA ASP A 39 -1.75 1.52 3.51
C ASP A 39 -2.38 2.35 2.39
N GLU A 40 -3.60 2.00 2.01
CA GLU A 40 -4.32 2.63 0.91
C GLU A 40 -4.62 4.10 1.19
N HIS A 41 -4.91 4.46 2.45
CA HIS A 41 -5.22 5.84 2.82
C HIS A 41 -3.95 6.70 2.85
N ALA A 42 -2.84 6.18 3.38
CA ALA A 42 -1.56 6.89 3.32
C ALA A 42 -1.09 7.07 1.87
N ALA A 43 -1.26 6.04 1.01
CA ALA A 43 -0.95 6.12 -0.41
C ALA A 43 -1.81 7.16 -1.14
N GLU A 44 -3.10 7.23 -0.81
CA GLU A 44 -4.02 8.24 -1.32
C GLU A 44 -3.58 9.66 -0.94
N LEU A 45 -3.27 9.92 0.34
CA LEU A 45 -2.80 11.22 0.81
C LEU A 45 -1.51 11.65 0.09
N LEU A 46 -0.56 10.73 -0.06
CA LEU A 46 0.69 10.99 -0.75
C LEU A 46 0.47 11.27 -2.24
N TYR A 47 -0.41 10.51 -2.89
CA TYR A 47 -0.76 10.72 -4.30
C TYR A 47 -1.37 12.11 -4.50
N ARG A 48 -2.36 12.47 -3.68
CA ARG A 48 -2.99 13.81 -3.71
C ARG A 48 -1.95 14.91 -3.58
N HIS A 49 -1.08 14.83 -2.56
CA HIS A 49 -0.02 15.81 -2.35
C HIS A 49 0.89 15.96 -3.57
N LYS A 50 1.35 14.83 -4.15
CA LYS A 50 2.23 14.84 -5.32
C LYS A 50 1.57 15.42 -6.58
N VAL A 51 0.30 15.11 -6.82
CA VAL A 51 -0.44 15.66 -7.96
C VAL A 51 -0.59 17.17 -7.81
N MET A 52 -0.92 17.69 -6.62
CA MET A 52 -1.04 19.14 -6.41
C MET A 52 0.29 19.83 -6.65
N ARG A 53 1.37 19.29 -6.07
CA ARG A 53 2.72 19.81 -6.25
C ARG A 53 3.13 19.84 -7.72
N MET A 54 2.87 18.78 -8.46
CA MET A 54 3.13 18.72 -9.91
C MET A 54 2.36 19.81 -10.67
N LEU A 55 1.06 19.98 -10.40
CA LEU A 55 0.25 21.01 -11.05
C LEU A 55 0.73 22.42 -10.70
N GLN A 56 1.22 22.64 -9.48
CA GLN A 56 1.82 23.91 -9.07
C GLN A 56 3.13 24.19 -9.79
N GLU A 57 4.01 23.19 -9.87
CA GLU A 57 5.31 23.29 -10.55
C GLU A 57 5.16 23.58 -12.06
N GLU A 58 4.11 23.06 -12.68
CA GLU A 58 3.75 23.35 -14.09
C GLU A 58 3.00 24.68 -14.27
N GLY A 59 2.72 25.43 -13.20
CA GLY A 59 1.97 26.68 -13.25
C GLY A 59 0.48 26.53 -13.58
N LEU A 60 -0.04 25.31 -13.56
CA LEU A 60 -1.45 24.98 -13.82
C LEU A 60 -2.33 25.20 -12.59
N LEU A 61 -1.73 25.24 -11.40
CA LEU A 61 -2.38 25.52 -10.13
C LEU A 61 -1.58 26.56 -9.34
N THR A 62 -2.17 27.71 -9.01
CA THR A 62 -1.48 28.73 -8.21
C THR A 62 -1.64 28.45 -6.71
N GLU A 63 -0.73 28.98 -5.89
CA GLU A 63 -0.81 28.87 -4.43
C GLU A 63 -2.12 29.49 -3.91
N GLU A 64 -2.48 30.68 -4.41
CA GLU A 64 -3.73 31.36 -4.08
C GLU A 64 -4.97 30.52 -4.45
N ARG A 65 -4.97 29.84 -5.60
CA ARG A 65 -6.06 28.91 -5.97
C ARG A 65 -6.07 27.67 -5.08
N THR A 66 -4.90 27.23 -4.61
CA THR A 66 -4.78 26.09 -3.69
C THR A 66 -5.36 26.44 -2.32
N GLU A 67 -5.16 27.68 -1.86
CA GLU A 67 -5.73 28.21 -0.61
C GLU A 67 -7.23 28.48 -0.71
N LEU A 68 -7.72 28.93 -1.88
CA LEU A 68 -9.14 29.20 -2.16
C LEU A 68 -9.96 27.93 -2.44
N LEU A 69 -9.31 26.84 -2.83
CA LEU A 69 -9.94 25.56 -2.99
C LEU A 69 -10.41 25.09 -1.61
N ASN A 70 -11.73 25.09 -1.38
CA ASN A 70 -12.30 24.40 -0.22
C ASN A 70 -11.74 22.97 -0.24
N PRO A 71 -10.95 22.57 0.79
CA PRO A 71 -10.27 21.29 0.77
C PRO A 71 -11.21 20.14 0.50
N ALA A 72 -12.48 20.22 0.93
CA ALA A 72 -13.51 19.21 0.70
C ALA A 72 -14.09 19.22 -0.72
N GLU A 73 -14.21 20.38 -1.38
CA GLU A 73 -14.77 20.50 -2.73
C GLU A 73 -13.70 20.21 -3.80
N PHE A 74 -12.46 20.58 -3.52
CA PHE A 74 -11.31 20.11 -4.26
C PHE A 74 -11.09 18.62 -4.11
N LEU A 75 -11.18 18.12 -2.87
CA LEU A 75 -11.29 16.68 -2.63
C LEU A 75 -12.42 16.15 -3.49
N ALA A 76 -13.65 16.66 -3.47
CA ALA A 76 -14.74 16.10 -4.28
C ALA A 76 -14.41 16.02 -5.79
N ARG A 77 -13.74 17.03 -6.36
CA ARG A 77 -13.30 17.03 -7.78
C ARG A 77 -12.10 16.12 -8.07
N VAL A 78 -11.31 15.78 -7.06
CA VAL A 78 -10.16 14.86 -7.16
C VAL A 78 -10.59 13.43 -6.78
N ILE A 79 -11.51 13.30 -5.83
CA ILE A 79 -12.22 12.12 -5.30
C ILE A 79 -13.17 11.56 -6.35
N MET A 80 -13.53 12.29 -7.41
CA MET A 80 -14.13 11.63 -8.56
C MET A 80 -13.26 10.47 -9.10
N HIS A 81 -11.96 10.41 -8.75
CA HIS A 81 -11.02 9.31 -9.03
C HIS A 81 -10.81 8.32 -7.87
N VAL A 82 -11.37 8.61 -6.69
CA VAL A 82 -11.40 7.65 -5.58
C VAL A 82 -12.44 6.59 -5.96
N PRO A 83 -12.05 5.33 -6.09
CA PRO A 83 -12.95 4.28 -6.53
C PRO A 83 -14.16 4.17 -5.61
N GLU A 84 -15.30 3.74 -6.16
CA GLU A 84 -16.51 3.55 -5.36
C GLU A 84 -16.21 2.71 -4.10
N PRO A 85 -16.92 2.96 -2.98
CA PRO A 85 -16.80 2.13 -1.79
C PRO A 85 -16.87 0.64 -2.18
N ARG A 86 -15.88 -0.15 -1.75
CA ARG A 86 -15.63 -1.57 -2.09
C ARG A 86 -14.81 -1.85 -3.35
N ARG A 87 -14.36 -0.85 -4.09
CA ARG A 87 -13.39 -1.04 -5.17
C ARG A 87 -11.97 -1.03 -4.62
N HIS A 88 -11.26 -2.13 -4.87
CA HIS A 88 -9.86 -2.27 -4.45
C HIS A 88 -8.94 -1.42 -5.32
N LEU A 89 -8.33 -0.39 -4.71
CA LEU A 89 -7.23 0.41 -5.27
C LEU A 89 -5.97 -0.42 -5.48
N VAL A 90 -5.69 -1.32 -4.54
CA VAL A 90 -4.55 -2.23 -4.60
C VAL A 90 -5.04 -3.66 -4.74
N ARG A 91 -4.64 -4.32 -5.82
CA ARG A 91 -4.97 -5.72 -6.08
C ARG A 91 -3.71 -6.58 -6.01
N TYR A 92 -3.78 -7.66 -5.24
CA TYR A 92 -2.68 -8.60 -5.12
C TYR A 92 -2.97 -9.89 -5.91
N TYR A 93 -2.06 -10.27 -6.80
CA TYR A 93 -2.18 -11.45 -7.66
C TYR A 93 -1.13 -12.53 -7.34
N GLY A 94 -1.39 -13.77 -7.75
CA GLY A 94 -0.46 -14.88 -7.60
C GLY A 94 -0.07 -15.18 -6.15
N THR A 95 1.23 -15.35 -5.89
CA THR A 95 1.81 -15.63 -4.56
C THR A 95 1.44 -14.58 -3.51
N TYR A 96 1.05 -13.39 -3.96
CA TYR A 96 0.74 -12.22 -3.17
C TYR A 96 -0.75 -12.06 -2.85
N SER A 97 -1.62 -12.86 -3.47
CA SER A 97 -3.08 -12.82 -3.24
C SER A 97 -3.46 -13.08 -1.78
N ASN A 98 -4.60 -12.54 -1.35
CA ASN A 98 -5.10 -12.72 0.02
C ASN A 98 -5.29 -14.22 0.36
N VAL A 99 -5.72 -15.03 -0.61
CA VAL A 99 -5.88 -16.48 -0.45
C VAL A 99 -4.53 -17.17 -0.23
N SER A 100 -3.54 -16.90 -1.10
CA SER A 100 -2.19 -17.49 -0.96
C SER A 100 -1.54 -17.09 0.37
N ARG A 101 -1.74 -15.86 0.82
CA ARG A 101 -1.27 -15.38 2.12
C ARG A 101 -1.99 -16.04 3.28
N GLY A 102 -3.31 -16.17 3.21
CA GLY A 102 -4.11 -16.83 4.23
C GLY A 102 -3.72 -18.29 4.43
N LYS A 103 -3.39 -19.00 3.34
CA LYS A 103 -2.86 -20.38 3.42
C LYS A 103 -1.50 -20.44 4.12
N ARG A 104 -0.54 -19.57 3.75
CA ARG A 104 0.78 -19.53 4.41
C ARG A 104 0.67 -19.15 5.88
N ARG A 105 -0.15 -18.15 6.23
CA ARG A 105 -0.33 -17.76 7.64
C ARG A 105 -0.83 -18.92 8.49
N ARG A 106 -1.78 -19.71 7.98
CA ARG A 106 -2.28 -20.92 8.67
C ARG A 106 -1.21 -22.01 8.77
N GLN A 107 -0.37 -22.16 7.75
CA GLN A 107 0.76 -23.09 7.76
C GLN A 107 1.80 -22.65 8.81
N ASP A 108 2.22 -21.38 8.79
CA ASP A 108 3.17 -20.81 9.76
C ASP A 108 2.62 -20.92 11.20
N GLU A 109 1.33 -20.61 11.41
CA GLU A 109 0.65 -20.78 12.71
C GLU A 109 0.61 -22.26 13.15
N ALA A 110 0.40 -23.19 12.22
CA ALA A 110 0.41 -24.63 12.51
C ALA A 110 1.82 -25.14 12.81
N ASP A 111 2.84 -24.68 12.07
CA ASP A 111 4.24 -25.06 12.24
C ASP A 111 4.81 -24.50 13.56
N ILE A 112 4.43 -23.27 13.95
CA ILE A 112 4.76 -22.68 15.26
C ILE A 112 4.03 -23.43 16.39
N GLY A 113 2.75 -23.77 16.20
CA GLY A 113 1.97 -24.55 17.17
C GLY A 113 2.42 -26.00 17.33
N ALA A 114 3.11 -26.55 16.32
CA ALA A 114 3.66 -27.90 16.31
C ALA A 114 5.14 -27.96 16.76
N ALA A 115 5.77 -26.82 17.07
CA ALA A 115 7.10 -26.81 17.66
C ALA A 115 7.07 -27.54 19.02
N PRO A 116 7.96 -28.53 19.26
CA PRO A 116 7.95 -29.32 20.49
C PRO A 116 8.13 -28.40 21.70
N ARG A 117 7.29 -28.58 22.73
CA ARG A 117 7.31 -27.79 23.98
C ARG A 117 8.41 -28.26 24.95
N ASP A 118 9.53 -28.72 24.43
CA ASP A 118 10.62 -29.25 25.23
C ASP A 118 11.58 -28.10 25.60
N ILE A 119 11.07 -27.15 26.39
CA ILE A 119 11.94 -26.35 27.24
C ILE A 119 12.06 -27.15 28.53
N GLU A 120 13.02 -28.09 28.57
CA GLU A 120 13.50 -28.63 29.82
C GLU A 120 13.92 -27.47 30.73
N HIS A 121 13.34 -27.45 31.93
CA HIS A 121 13.79 -26.62 33.03
C HIS A 121 15.27 -26.88 33.27
N ALA A 122 16.14 -26.01 32.77
CA ALA A 122 17.55 -25.98 33.16
C ALA A 122 17.61 -25.67 34.67
N THR A 123 17.73 -26.73 35.46
CA THR A 123 18.01 -26.65 36.88
C THR A 123 19.41 -26.05 37.02
N LEU A 124 19.48 -24.84 37.56
CA LEU A 124 20.74 -24.24 38.00
C LEU A 124 21.36 -25.16 39.07
N GLY A 125 22.41 -25.88 38.69
CA GLY A 125 23.26 -26.62 39.62
C GLY A 125 23.89 -25.68 40.65
N PRO A 126 24.22 -26.16 41.86
CA PRO A 126 24.65 -25.30 42.95
C PRO A 126 25.98 -24.61 42.61
N ALA A 127 26.03 -23.31 42.86
CA ALA A 127 27.23 -22.50 42.74
C ALA A 127 28.29 -22.97 43.75
N ARG A 128 29.46 -23.41 43.26
CA ARG A 128 30.65 -23.59 44.09
C ARG A 128 31.23 -22.21 44.45
N LYS A 129 31.28 -21.89 45.74
CA LYS A 129 32.50 -21.90 46.56
C LYS A 129 32.15 -21.67 48.02
#